data_AF-V8P7L3-F1
#
_entry.id   AF-V8P7L3-F1
#
_cell.length_a   1.000
_cell.length_b   1.000
_cell.length_c   1.000
_cell.angle_alpha   90.00
_cell.angle_beta   90.00
_cell.angle_gamma   90.00
#
_symmetry.space_group_name_H-M   'P 1'
#
loop_
_entity.id
_entity.type
_entity.pdbx_description
1 polymer ?
#
loop_
_entity_poly.entity_id
_entity_poly.type
_entity_poly.pdbx_seq_one_letter_code
_entity_poly.pdbx_strand_id
1 'polypeptide(L)'
;MIKLFTGFLVLLLITEILVVATAYMCRIKLHQTVSKDLMKILNKYDKNRQATKTVDILQAEFQCCGVENYIDWQNTTFGLRFSSVPKSCCKVPVESCVTDLNEDIVGINQEVTGILLCYMLLKIINKDYDNIEA
;
A
#
# COMPACT_ATOMS: atom_id res chain seq x y z
N MET A 1 33.30 13.37 30.86
CA MET A 1 33.13 13.11 29.41
C MET A 1 32.27 11.87 29.14
N ILE A 2 32.57 10.70 29.74
CA ILE A 2 31.80 9.45 29.50
C ILE A 2 30.33 9.51 29.99
N LYS A 3 30.07 10.13 31.16
CA LYS A 3 28.71 10.22 31.72
C LYS A 3 27.69 10.93 30.83
N LEU A 4 28.11 11.98 30.11
CA LEU A 4 27.26 12.70 29.17
C LEU A 4 26.96 11.84 27.93
N PHE A 5 28.00 11.18 27.41
CA PHE A 5 27.86 10.26 26.28
C PHE A 5 26.91 9.10 26.59
N THR A 6 27.03 8.48 27.76
CA THR A 6 26.10 7.44 28.22
C THR A 6 24.67 7.98 28.36
N GLY A 7 24.49 9.20 28.87
CA GLY A 7 23.17 9.84 28.96
C GLY A 7 22.49 10.02 27.60
N PHE A 8 23.23 10.48 26.59
CA PHE A 8 22.71 10.62 25.23
C PHE A 8 22.35 9.27 24.60
N LEU A 9 23.17 8.23 24.80
CA LEU A 9 22.85 6.90 24.28
C LEU A 9 21.58 6.31 24.91
N VAL A 10 21.37 6.50 26.21
CA VAL A 10 20.14 6.06 26.87
C VAL A 10 18.92 6.81 26.33
N LEU A 11 19.05 8.11 26.07
CA LEU A 11 17.97 8.90 25.46
C LEU A 11 17.64 8.38 24.05
N LEU A 12 18.65 8.12 23.22
CA LEU A 12 18.45 7.58 21.88
C LEU A 12 17.76 6.21 21.91
N LEU A 13 18.19 5.32 22.80
CA LEU A 13 17.55 4.01 22.98
C LEU A 13 16.08 4.13 23.39
N ILE A 14 15.74 5.07 24.28
CA ILE A 14 14.34 5.32 24.65
C ILE A 14 13.55 5.81 23.43
N THR A 15 14.10 6.72 22.63
CA THR A 15 13.43 7.20 21.41
C THR A 15 13.23 6.10 20.38
N GLU A 16 14.22 5.22 20.18
CA GLU A 16 14.10 4.10 19.25
C GLU A 16 12.99 3.13 19.65
N ILE A 17 12.88 2.80 20.95
CA ILE A 17 11.82 1.93 21.46
C ILE A 17 10.43 2.55 21.21
N LEU A 18 10.29 3.86 21.40
CA LEU A 18 9.03 4.58 21.13
C LEU A 18 8.69 4.60 19.63
N VAL A 19 9.67 4.83 18.75
CA VAL A 19 9.48 4.78 17.30
C VAL A 19 9.06 3.39 16.84
N VAL A 20 9.71 2.35 17.35
CA VAL A 20 9.38 0.96 16.99
C VAL A 20 7.97 0.59 17.48
N ALA A 21 7.61 0.95 18.72
CA ALA A 21 6.28 0.66 19.27
C ALA A 21 5.17 1.39 18.50
N THR A 22 5.38 2.66 18.14
CA THR A 22 4.43 3.46 17.35
C THR A 22 4.30 2.95 15.91
N ALA A 23 5.42 2.61 15.26
CA ALA A 23 5.41 2.00 13.94
C ALA A 23 4.63 0.69 13.95
N TYR A 24 4.84 -0.18 14.95
CA TYR A 24 4.11 -1.43 15.08
C TYR A 24 2.59 -1.24 15.22
N MET A 25 2.15 -0.31 16.09
CA MET A 25 0.72 -0.01 16.23
C MET A 25 0.12 0.64 14.97
N CYS A 26 0.90 1.48 14.27
CA CYS A 26 0.49 2.10 13.01
C CYS A 26 0.18 1.03 11.96
N ARG A 27 1.04 0.00 11.86
CA ARG A 27 0.90 -1.06 10.86
C ARG A 27 -0.50 -1.68 10.83
N ILE A 28 -1.04 -1.98 12.00
CA ILE A 28 -2.33 -2.66 12.16
C ILE A 28 -3.51 -1.76 11.71
N LYS A 29 -3.53 -0.49 12.14
CA LYS A 29 -4.64 0.44 11.83
C LYS A 29 -4.61 0.92 10.38
N LEU A 30 -3.41 1.14 9.86
CA LEU A 30 -3.16 1.59 8.51
C LEU A 30 -3.76 0.60 7.52
N HIS A 31 -3.38 -0.67 7.66
CA HIS A 31 -3.88 -1.77 6.83
C HIS A 31 -5.40 -1.73 6.68
N GLN A 32 -6.15 -1.75 7.79
CA GLN A 32 -7.61 -1.76 7.74
C GLN A 32 -8.23 -0.53 7.07
N THR A 33 -7.62 0.65 7.23
CA THR A 33 -8.18 1.91 6.72
C THR A 33 -7.99 2.01 5.21
N VAL A 34 -6.76 1.82 4.74
CA VAL A 34 -6.50 2.00 3.31
C VAL A 34 -6.93 0.79 2.53
N SER A 35 -6.99 -0.42 3.09
CA SER A 35 -7.64 -1.53 2.39
C SER A 35 -9.09 -1.18 2.07
N LYS A 36 -9.83 -0.56 2.99
CA LYS A 36 -11.20 -0.08 2.73
C LYS A 36 -11.26 1.02 1.67
N ASP A 37 -10.38 2.01 1.74
CA ASP A 37 -10.38 3.13 0.79
C ASP A 37 -9.90 2.72 -0.60
N LEU A 38 -8.87 1.89 -0.70
CA LEU A 38 -8.44 1.26 -1.94
C LEU A 38 -9.55 0.40 -2.52
N MET A 39 -10.28 -0.37 -1.70
CA MET A 39 -11.41 -1.16 -2.20
C MET A 39 -12.53 -0.27 -2.79
N LYS A 40 -12.76 0.92 -2.22
CA LYS A 40 -13.69 1.90 -2.83
C LYS A 40 -13.17 2.44 -4.16
N ILE A 41 -11.88 2.70 -4.27
CA ILE A 41 -11.24 3.17 -5.51
C ILE A 41 -11.27 2.06 -6.57
N LEU A 42 -10.99 0.82 -6.17
CA LEU A 42 -11.03 -0.38 -7.00
C LEU A 42 -12.44 -0.61 -7.56
N ASN A 43 -13.49 -0.41 -6.76
CA ASN A 43 -14.89 -0.47 -7.23
C ASN A 43 -15.28 0.63 -8.22
N LYS A 44 -14.50 1.71 -8.31
CA LYS A 44 -14.66 2.80 -9.28
C LYS A 44 -13.77 2.63 -10.51
N TYR A 45 -12.98 1.56 -10.56
CA TYR A 45 -12.18 1.19 -11.72
C TYR A 45 -13.08 1.02 -12.95
N ASP A 46 -12.61 1.44 -14.13
CA ASP A 46 -13.34 1.51 -15.41
C ASP A 46 -14.52 2.52 -15.46
N LYS A 47 -15.04 2.96 -14.30
CA LYS A 47 -16.12 3.97 -14.21
C LYS A 47 -15.59 5.40 -14.07
N ASN A 48 -14.47 5.56 -13.38
CA ASN A 48 -13.84 6.86 -13.15
C ASN A 48 -12.41 6.82 -13.69
N ARG A 49 -12.11 7.74 -14.61
CA ARG A 49 -10.80 7.82 -15.27
C ARG A 49 -9.65 8.07 -14.30
N GLN A 50 -9.87 8.90 -13.28
CA GLN A 50 -8.86 9.18 -12.25
C GLN A 50 -8.62 7.96 -11.37
N ALA A 51 -9.69 7.29 -10.91
CA ALA A 51 -9.58 6.06 -10.14
C ALA A 51 -8.85 4.96 -10.92
N THR A 52 -9.19 4.78 -12.19
CA THR A 52 -8.55 3.80 -13.09
C THR A 52 -7.06 4.08 -13.22
N LYS A 53 -6.68 5.31 -13.57
CA LYS A 53 -5.27 5.72 -13.64
C LYS A 53 -4.54 5.50 -12.31
N THR A 54 -5.14 5.89 -11.19
CA THR A 54 -4.53 5.74 -9.87
C THR A 54 -4.28 4.27 -9.56
N VAL A 55 -5.25 3.39 -9.79
CA VAL A 55 -5.07 1.94 -9.57
C VAL A 55 -3.98 1.38 -10.47
N ASP A 56 -3.98 1.71 -11.76
CA ASP A 56 -2.98 1.21 -12.70
C ASP A 56 -1.56 1.63 -12.31
N ILE A 57 -1.39 2.90 -11.90
CA ILE A 57 -0.11 3.41 -11.40
C ILE A 57 0.31 2.68 -10.13
N LEU A 58 -0.60 2.53 -9.15
CA LEU A 58 -0.26 1.85 -7.89
C LEU A 58 0.15 0.40 -8.13
N GLN A 59 -0.55 -0.33 -8.99
CA GLN A 59 -0.26 -1.73 -9.29
C GLN A 59 1.06 -1.91 -10.04
N ALA A 60 1.36 -1.02 -10.98
CA ALA A 60 2.62 -1.01 -11.70
C ALA A 60 3.80 -0.56 -10.81
N GLU A 61 3.63 0.48 -10.00
CA GLU A 61 4.73 1.02 -9.17
C GLU A 61 5.09 0.07 -8.03
N PHE A 62 4.06 -0.47 -7.37
CA PHE A 62 4.25 -1.29 -6.18
C PHE A 62 4.25 -2.79 -6.45
N GLN A 63 4.21 -3.17 -7.72
CA GLN A 63 4.17 -4.57 -8.17
C GLN A 63 3.13 -5.37 -7.35
N CYS A 64 1.94 -4.79 -7.20
CA CYS A 64 0.79 -5.40 -6.52
C CYS A 64 -0.40 -5.62 -7.47
N CYS A 65 -1.35 -6.46 -7.07
CA CYS A 65 -2.60 -6.67 -7.79
C CYS A 65 -3.75 -6.86 -6.80
N GLY A 66 -4.77 -6.01 -6.90
CA GLY A 66 -5.83 -5.89 -5.91
C GLY A 66 -5.43 -5.07 -4.69
N VAL A 67 -6.14 -5.25 -3.58
CA VAL A 67 -5.89 -4.55 -2.30
C VAL A 67 -4.98 -5.39 -1.41
N GLU A 68 -5.38 -6.63 -1.17
CA GLU A 68 -4.62 -7.67 -0.48
C GLU A 68 -4.10 -8.69 -1.47
N ASN A 69 -4.92 -9.03 -2.47
CA ASN A 69 -4.57 -10.00 -3.49
C ASN A 69 -5.41 -9.81 -4.75
N TYR A 70 -5.03 -10.51 -5.82
CA TYR A 70 -5.73 -10.41 -7.10
C TYR A 70 -7.18 -10.90 -7.06
N ILE A 71 -7.54 -11.75 -6.08
CA ILE A 71 -8.91 -12.27 -5.90
C ILE A 71 -9.85 -11.14 -5.51
N ASP A 72 -9.36 -10.03 -4.93
CA ASP A 72 -10.18 -8.85 -4.64
C ASP A 72 -10.94 -8.34 -5.86
N TRP A 73 -10.38 -8.52 -7.06
CA TRP A 73 -11.03 -8.15 -8.31
C TRP A 73 -12.34 -8.91 -8.56
N GLN A 74 -12.50 -10.13 -8.06
CA GLN A 74 -13.76 -10.91 -8.16
C GLN A 74 -14.94 -10.19 -7.50
N ASN A 75 -14.67 -9.36 -6.50
CA ASN A 75 -15.70 -8.60 -5.77
C ASN A 75 -15.89 -7.17 -6.31
N THR A 76 -15.23 -6.82 -7.42
CA THR A 76 -15.34 -5.50 -8.05
C THR A 76 -16.25 -5.55 -9.27
N THR A 77 -16.78 -4.40 -9.67
CA THR A 77 -17.61 -4.33 -10.89
C THR A 77 -16.84 -4.65 -12.17
N PHE A 78 -15.52 -4.46 -12.19
CA PHE A 78 -14.68 -4.82 -13.33
C PHE A 78 -14.50 -6.33 -13.44
N GLY A 79 -14.08 -7.00 -12.35
CA GLY A 79 -13.89 -8.45 -12.35
C GLY A 79 -15.20 -9.21 -12.52
N LEU A 80 -16.33 -8.73 -11.98
CA LEU A 80 -17.64 -9.35 -12.25
C LEU A 80 -18.09 -9.24 -13.71
N ARG A 81 -17.62 -8.21 -14.44
CA ARG A 81 -18.02 -7.97 -15.84
C ARG A 81 -17.14 -8.70 -16.84
N PHE A 82 -15.84 -8.73 -16.58
CA PHE A 82 -14.85 -9.25 -17.53
C PHE A 82 -14.20 -10.56 -17.06
N SER A 83 -14.53 -11.01 -15.85
CA SER A 83 -13.88 -12.14 -15.19
C SER A 83 -12.35 -12.02 -15.23
N SER A 84 -11.82 -10.81 -15.12
CA SER A 84 -10.40 -10.56 -15.30
C SER A 84 -9.85 -9.50 -14.36
N VAL A 85 -8.53 -9.50 -14.17
CA VAL A 85 -7.78 -8.41 -13.55
C VAL A 85 -7.27 -7.42 -14.61
N PRO A 86 -6.96 -6.17 -14.24
CA PRO A 86 -6.32 -5.22 -15.15
C PRO A 86 -4.95 -5.68 -15.65
N LYS A 87 -4.56 -5.17 -16.82
CA LYS A 87 -3.21 -5.40 -17.37
C LYS A 87 -2.09 -4.82 -16.49
N SER A 88 -2.39 -3.80 -15.70
CA SER A 88 -1.46 -3.22 -14.72
C SER A 88 -1.06 -4.19 -13.61
N CYS A 89 -1.80 -5.29 -13.42
CA CYS A 89 -1.41 -6.39 -12.54
C CYS A 89 -0.30 -7.30 -13.10
N CYS A 90 0.08 -7.18 -14.37
CA CYS A 90 1.09 -8.05 -14.96
C CYS A 90 2.51 -7.65 -14.55
N LYS A 91 3.37 -8.64 -14.30
CA LYS A 91 4.81 -8.46 -14.08
C LYS A 91 5.48 -7.93 -15.34
N VAL A 92 6.47 -7.05 -15.17
CA VAL A 92 7.28 -6.49 -16.27
C VAL A 92 8.75 -6.92 -16.07
N PRO A 93 9.46 -7.40 -17.11
CA PRO A 93 9.00 -7.63 -18.50
C PRO A 93 8.05 -8.82 -18.62
N VAL A 94 7.04 -8.68 -19.50
CA VAL A 94 5.95 -9.66 -19.66
C VAL A 94 6.39 -10.78 -20.62
N GLU A 95 6.76 -11.95 -20.11
CA GLU A 95 6.92 -13.15 -20.96
C GLU A 95 5.55 -13.81 -21.23
N SER A 96 4.71 -13.93 -20.20
CA SER A 96 3.32 -14.34 -20.29
C SER A 96 2.54 -13.82 -19.07
N CYS A 97 1.34 -13.28 -19.30
CA CYS A 97 0.45 -12.83 -18.23
C CYS A 97 -0.97 -13.27 -18.53
N VAL A 98 -1.55 -14.07 -17.64
CA VAL A 98 -2.95 -14.51 -17.71
C VAL A 98 -3.76 -13.65 -16.75
N THR A 99 -4.71 -12.90 -17.30
CA THR A 99 -5.54 -11.98 -16.52
C THR A 99 -6.93 -12.55 -16.21
N ASP A 100 -7.32 -13.68 -16.80
CA ASP A 100 -8.62 -14.31 -16.57
C ASP A 100 -8.67 -15.01 -15.21
N LEU A 101 -9.63 -14.61 -14.38
CA LEU A 101 -9.86 -15.12 -13.03
C LEU A 101 -10.45 -16.54 -13.01
N ASN A 102 -10.90 -17.07 -14.16
CA ASN A 102 -11.37 -18.44 -14.32
C ASN A 102 -10.26 -19.42 -14.74
N GLU A 103 -9.09 -18.91 -15.13
CA GLU A 103 -7.93 -19.70 -15.52
C GLU A 103 -6.85 -19.67 -14.43
N ASP A 104 -5.82 -20.51 -14.58
CA ASP A 104 -4.63 -20.44 -13.74
C ASP A 104 -3.90 -19.11 -13.99
N ILE A 105 -4.03 -18.20 -13.03
CA ILE A 105 -3.40 -16.87 -13.07
C ILE A 105 -1.87 -17.03 -13.05
N VAL A 106 -1.21 -16.63 -14.14
CA VAL A 106 0.24 -16.69 -14.33
C VAL A 106 0.79 -15.28 -14.60
N GLY A 107 1.94 -14.97 -14.02
CA GLY A 107 2.70 -13.76 -14.38
C GLY A 107 2.17 -12.45 -13.79
N ILE A 108 1.39 -12.49 -12.72
CA ILE A 108 0.90 -11.28 -12.03
C ILE A 108 1.74 -10.89 -10.81
N ASN A 109 1.60 -9.63 -10.45
CA ASN A 109 2.18 -8.93 -9.33
C ASN A 109 1.44 -9.23 -8.02
N GLN A 110 2.17 -9.67 -6.99
CA GLN A 110 1.62 -10.02 -5.67
C GLN A 110 2.48 -9.47 -4.52
N GLU A 111 3.41 -8.55 -4.81
CA GLU A 111 4.19 -7.96 -3.74
C GLU A 111 3.30 -7.00 -2.95
N VAL A 112 3.03 -7.39 -1.70
CA VAL A 112 2.46 -6.47 -0.72
C VAL A 112 3.63 -5.92 0.08
N THR A 113 4.42 -5.06 -0.56
CA THR A 113 5.75 -4.64 -0.08
C THR A 113 5.65 -3.60 1.05
N GLY A 114 4.85 -3.85 2.09
CA GLY A 114 4.83 -3.02 3.31
C GLY A 114 4.40 -1.55 3.14
N ILE A 115 3.85 -1.20 1.97
CA ILE A 115 3.78 0.17 1.44
C ILE A 115 2.73 1.05 2.09
N LEU A 116 1.65 0.46 2.55
CA LEU A 116 0.73 1.26 3.29
C LEU A 116 1.36 1.78 4.58
N LEU A 117 2.22 0.96 5.18
CA LEU A 117 2.68 1.04 6.56
C LEU A 117 3.59 2.24 6.85
N CYS A 118 4.09 2.88 5.80
CA CYS A 118 4.78 4.15 5.90
C CYS A 118 4.00 5.31 5.26
N TYR A 119 3.08 5.03 4.31
CA TYR A 119 2.33 6.05 3.57
C TYR A 119 1.64 7.08 4.48
N MET A 120 1.23 6.65 5.68
CA MET A 120 0.68 7.56 6.69
C MET A 120 1.65 7.95 7.82
N LEU A 121 2.79 7.27 8.01
CA LEU A 121 3.85 7.80 8.90
C LEU A 121 4.27 9.21 8.45
N LEU A 122 4.28 9.46 7.14
CA LEU A 122 4.61 10.74 6.49
C LEU A 122 3.52 11.82 6.55
N LYS A 123 2.23 11.46 6.47
CA LYS A 123 1.16 12.48 6.42
C LYS A 123 0.97 13.20 7.76
N ILE A 124 1.38 12.58 8.86
CA ILE A 124 1.24 13.11 10.22
C ILE A 124 2.46 13.93 10.63
N ILE A 125 3.69 13.51 10.26
CA ILE A 125 4.87 14.35 10.48
C ILE A 125 4.73 15.70 9.72
N ASN A 126 4.17 15.71 8.51
CA ASN A 126 3.87 16.96 7.79
C ASN A 126 2.76 17.80 8.45
N LYS A 127 1.72 17.20 9.02
CA LYS A 127 0.60 17.96 9.61
C LYS A 127 0.98 18.64 10.94
N ASP A 128 1.93 18.07 11.69
CA ASP A 128 2.46 18.70 12.91
C ASP A 128 3.62 19.69 12.63
N TYR A 129 4.39 19.54 11.55
CA TYR A 129 5.42 20.53 11.13
C TYR A 129 4.80 21.83 10.59
N ASP A 130 3.73 21.73 9.78
CA ASP A 130 3.05 22.90 9.19
C ASP A 130 2.29 23.78 10.23
N ASN A 131 2.04 23.30 11.45
CA ASN A 131 1.35 24.05 12.52
C ASN A 131 2.28 24.70 13.56
N ILE A 132 3.61 24.57 13.41
CA ILE A 132 4.59 25.12 14.36
C ILE A 132 5.28 26.38 13.81
N GLU A 133 5.23 26.62 12.49
CA GLU A 133 5.84 27.77 11.81
C GLU A 133 4.83 28.84 11.32
N ALA A 134 3.57 28.77 11.80
CA ALA A 134 2.49 29.71 11.47
C ALA A 134 1.95 30.44 12.71
#